data_AF-A0A6H5LEJ0-F1
#
_entry.id   AF-A0A6H5LEJ0-F1
#
_cell.length_a   1.000
_cell.length_b   1.000
_cell.length_c   1.000
_cell.angle_alpha   90.00
_cell.angle_beta   90.00
_cell.angle_gamma   90.00
#
_symmetry.space_group_name_H-M   'P 1'
#
loop_
_entity.id
_entity.type
_entity.pdbx_description
1 polymer ?
#
loop_
_entity_poly.entity_id
_entity_poly.type
_entity_poly.pdbx_seq_one_letter_code
_entity_poly.pdbx_strand_id
1 'polypeptide(L)'
;MEKVETFMNGRGWRLIWTPPYMPSFQPIELFWQHGKQYVSFNFKTKRTMAEVWAQVRKGWYGDPTWEGQEGGWKPADCSKLVAHAVKEMNKWVASDPVLRGQMGALEEIPESYEDDAPGHNDIVHDDGVEAQEQLELSAEFMECMGDEDADGDAEV
;
A
#
# COMPACT_ATOMS: atom_id res chain seq x y z
N MET A 1 7.88 -14.58 25.62
CA MET A 1 7.46 -13.41 24.80
C MET A 1 5.95 -13.34 24.89
N GLU A 2 5.39 -12.20 25.29
CA GLU A 2 3.94 -12.00 25.35
C GLU A 2 3.37 -11.93 23.92
N LYS A 3 2.20 -12.52 23.68
CA LYS A 3 1.52 -12.36 22.39
C LYS A 3 1.03 -10.92 22.24
N VAL A 4 1.15 -10.35 21.04
CA VAL A 4 0.74 -8.96 20.75
C VAL A 4 -0.71 -8.71 21.18
N GLU A 5 -1.62 -9.64 20.91
CA GLU A 5 -3.02 -9.54 21.32
C GLU A 5 -3.19 -9.37 22.84
N THR A 6 -2.47 -10.17 23.64
CA THR A 6 -2.51 -10.09 25.11
C THR A 6 -1.99 -8.73 25.59
N PHE A 7 -0.86 -8.28 25.02
CA PHE A 7 -0.25 -6.99 25.34
C PHE A 7 -1.17 -5.80 25.03
N MET A 8 -1.86 -5.84 23.88
CA MET A 8 -2.78 -4.79 23.42
C MET A 8 -4.05 -4.78 24.28
N ASN A 9 -4.63 -5.95 24.53
CA ASN A 9 -5.82 -6.10 25.38
C ASN A 9 -5.54 -5.64 26.82
N GLY A 10 -4.36 -5.94 27.37
CA GLY A 10 -3.95 -5.48 28.70
C GLY A 10 -3.86 -3.95 28.83
N ARG A 11 -3.78 -3.22 27.71
CA ARG A 11 -3.80 -1.74 27.65
C ARG A 11 -5.17 -1.16 27.30
N GLY A 12 -6.18 -2.00 27.09
CA GLY A 12 -7.49 -1.56 26.59
C GLY A 12 -7.45 -1.07 25.14
N TRP A 13 -6.42 -1.44 24.38
CA TRP A 13 -6.32 -1.11 22.96
C TRP A 13 -6.99 -2.18 22.12
N ARG A 14 -7.63 -1.76 21.03
CA ARG A 14 -8.24 -2.67 20.06
C ARG A 14 -7.33 -2.81 18.84
N LEU A 15 -7.09 -4.04 18.43
CA LEU A 15 -6.46 -4.33 17.15
C LEU A 15 -7.49 -4.13 16.03
N ILE A 16 -7.12 -3.35 15.03
CA ILE A 16 -7.92 -3.16 13.83
C ILE A 16 -7.47 -4.25 12.85
N TRP A 17 -8.40 -5.10 12.44
CA TRP A 17 -8.14 -6.03 11.34
C TRP A 17 -8.00 -5.24 10.04
N THR A 18 -6.95 -5.56 9.28
CA THR A 18 -6.66 -4.91 8.00
C THR A 18 -6.64 -5.98 6.92
N PRO A 19 -7.46 -5.86 5.86
CA PRO A 19 -7.46 -6.84 4.78
C PRO A 19 -6.08 -6.90 4.10
N PRO A 20 -5.65 -8.09 3.65
CA PRO A 20 -4.40 -8.23 2.91
C PRO A 20 -4.48 -7.48 1.58
N TYR A 21 -3.33 -6.99 1.10
CA TYR A 21 -3.20 -6.29 -0.19
C TYR A 21 -4.03 -5.01 -0.35
N MET A 22 -4.41 -4.36 0.76
CA MET A 22 -5.19 -3.11 0.75
C MET A 22 -4.41 -1.90 1.33
N PRO A 23 -3.32 -1.45 0.70
CA PRO A 23 -2.54 -0.31 1.19
C PRO A 23 -3.36 1.00 1.18
N SER A 24 -4.36 1.11 0.30
CA SER A 24 -5.27 2.27 0.24
C SER A 24 -6.11 2.45 1.51
N PHE A 25 -6.31 1.39 2.30
CA PHE A 25 -7.04 1.44 3.57
C PHE A 25 -6.14 1.84 4.74
N GLN A 26 -4.84 1.97 4.52
CA GLN A 26 -3.83 2.24 5.54
C GLN A 26 -3.36 3.70 5.47
N PRO A 27 -3.78 4.58 6.38
CA PRO A 27 -3.38 6.00 6.36
C PRO A 27 -1.86 6.22 6.43
N ILE A 28 -1.13 5.26 7.01
CA ILE A 28 0.32 5.31 7.11
C ILE A 28 1.01 5.26 5.74
N GLU A 29 0.44 4.55 4.76
CA GLU A 29 0.98 4.50 3.40
C GLU A 29 0.88 5.87 2.72
N LEU A 30 -0.25 6.57 2.92
CA LEU A 30 -0.44 7.93 2.43
C LEU A 30 0.50 8.93 3.12
N PHE A 31 0.79 8.72 4.40
CA PHE A 31 1.75 9.54 5.14
C PHE A 31 3.18 9.37 4.60
N TRP A 32 3.59 8.13 4.34
CA TRP A 32 4.88 7.84 3.70
C TRP A 32 4.95 8.40 2.29
N GLN A 33 3.89 8.26 1.50
CA GLN A 33 3.81 8.83 0.15
C GLN A 33 4.02 10.35 0.19
N HIS A 34 3.35 11.07 1.10
CA HIS A 34 3.47 12.53 1.24
C HIS A 34 4.92 12.96 1.50
N GLY A 35 5.60 12.29 2.43
CA GLY A 35 7.02 12.57 2.72
C GLY A 35 7.95 12.24 1.57
N LYS A 36 7.76 11.07 0.94
CA LYS A 36 8.57 10.62 -0.21
C LYS A 36 8.42 11.55 -1.42
N GLN A 37 7.22 12.08 -1.66
CA GLN A 37 6.96 12.99 -2.75
C GLN A 37 7.76 14.30 -2.61
N TYR A 38 7.88 14.85 -1.40
CA TYR A 38 8.76 16.00 -1.17
C TYR A 38 10.23 15.64 -1.44
N VAL A 39 10.69 14.48 -0.95
CA VAL A 39 12.07 14.03 -1.14
C VAL A 39 12.42 13.82 -2.61
N SER A 40 11.48 13.32 -3.43
CA SER A 40 11.71 13.14 -4.87
C SER A 40 11.81 14.47 -5.59
N PHE A 41 10.97 15.46 -5.26
CA PHE A 41 11.06 16.81 -5.85
C PHE A 41 12.35 17.55 -5.46
N ASN A 42 12.95 17.21 -4.32
CA ASN A 42 14.19 17.82 -3.83
C ASN A 42 15.41 16.91 -4.02
N PHE A 43 15.33 15.94 -4.92
CA PHE A 43 16.40 14.99 -5.18
C PHE A 43 17.65 15.73 -5.70
N LYS A 44 18.80 15.38 -5.11
CA LYS A 44 20.13 15.76 -5.59
C LYS A 44 21.04 14.54 -5.54
N THR A 45 21.97 14.46 -6.49
CA THR A 45 23.01 13.42 -6.49
C THR A 45 23.96 13.63 -5.30
N LYS A 46 24.58 12.54 -4.82
CA LYS A 46 25.57 12.54 -3.72
C LYS A 46 25.07 13.10 -2.38
N ARG A 47 23.75 13.05 -2.11
CA ARG A 47 23.20 13.36 -0.79
C ARG A 47 23.69 12.36 0.25
N THR A 48 24.01 12.89 1.42
CA THR A 48 24.23 12.10 2.63
C THR A 48 22.92 11.59 3.21
N MET A 49 22.98 10.54 4.02
CA MET A 49 21.81 10.07 4.76
C MET A 49 21.22 11.13 5.68
N ALA A 50 22.04 12.01 6.26
CA ALA A 50 21.58 13.10 7.11
C ALA A 50 20.71 14.11 6.35
N GLU A 51 21.09 14.44 5.11
CA GLU A 51 20.31 15.32 4.24
C GLU A 51 18.99 14.66 3.81
N VAL A 52 19.01 13.37 3.49
CA VAL A 52 17.78 12.60 3.19
C VAL A 52 16.83 12.65 4.39
N TRP A 53 17.31 12.40 5.60
CA TRP A 53 16.49 12.48 6.82
C TRP A 53 15.95 13.89 7.10
N ALA A 54 16.73 14.93 6.82
CA ALA A 54 16.25 16.30 6.92
C ALA A 54 15.11 16.57 5.93
N GLN A 55 15.23 16.09 4.68
CA GLN A 55 14.19 16.23 3.66
C GLN A 55 12.94 15.41 3.99
N VAL A 56 13.08 14.17 4.48
CA VAL A 56 11.93 13.34 4.89
C VAL A 56 11.12 14.05 5.98
N ARG A 57 11.80 14.61 7.00
CA ARG A 57 11.13 15.37 8.07
C ARG A 57 10.42 16.61 7.53
N LYS A 58 11.06 17.38 6.65
CA LYS A 58 10.43 18.51 5.95
C LYS A 58 9.22 18.07 5.11
N GLY A 59 9.31 16.94 4.43
CA GLY A 59 8.20 16.37 3.67
C GLY A 59 6.97 16.09 4.54
N TRP A 60 7.16 15.55 5.74
CA TRP A 60 6.06 15.26 6.66
C TRP A 60 5.54 16.46 7.45
N TYR A 61 6.43 17.30 7.96
CA TYR A 61 6.08 18.39 8.88
C TYR A 61 5.99 19.76 8.20
N GLY A 62 6.23 19.81 6.89
CA GLY A 62 6.17 21.00 6.07
C GLY A 62 7.54 21.67 5.89
N ASP A 63 7.61 22.43 4.81
CA ASP A 63 8.72 23.31 4.50
C ASP A 63 8.18 24.64 3.93
N PRO A 64 8.02 25.68 4.77
CA PRO A 64 7.49 26.97 4.33
C PRO A 64 8.42 27.69 3.33
N THR A 65 9.67 27.23 3.20
CA THR A 65 10.65 27.80 2.27
C THR A 65 10.68 27.10 0.92
N TRP A 66 9.87 26.07 0.72
CA TRP A 66 9.86 25.32 -0.53
C TRP A 66 9.20 26.12 -1.66
N GLU A 67 9.92 26.29 -2.77
CA GLU A 67 9.53 27.21 -3.84
C GLU A 67 8.51 26.61 -4.84
N GLY A 68 8.20 25.32 -4.73
CA GLY A 68 7.32 24.63 -5.69
C GLY A 68 5.83 24.95 -5.57
N GLN A 69 5.40 25.65 -4.51
CA GLN A 69 4.05 26.19 -4.39
C GLN A 69 3.99 27.43 -3.47
N GLU A 70 2.99 28.29 -3.67
CA GLU A 70 2.73 29.41 -2.76
C GLU A 70 2.44 28.91 -1.34
N GLY A 71 3.15 29.48 -0.36
CA GLY A 71 3.07 29.07 1.04
C GLY A 71 3.90 27.84 1.42
N GLY A 72 4.74 27.32 0.51
CA GLY A 72 5.67 26.22 0.79
C GLY A 72 5.00 24.85 0.90
N TRP A 73 5.79 23.80 1.14
CA TRP A 73 5.28 22.44 1.29
C TRP A 73 4.48 22.31 2.58
N LYS A 74 3.23 21.86 2.48
CA LYS A 74 2.34 21.73 3.63
C LYS A 74 2.63 20.43 4.41
N PRO A 75 2.49 20.44 5.74
CA PRO A 75 2.57 19.21 6.52
C PRO A 75 1.51 18.20 6.09
N ALA A 76 1.79 16.92 6.32
CA ALA A 76 0.83 15.86 6.15
C ALA A 76 -0.37 16.08 7.09
N ASP A 77 -1.57 16.15 6.53
CA ASP A 77 -2.80 16.31 7.29
C ASP A 77 -3.36 14.93 7.66
N CYS A 78 -2.94 14.38 8.80
CA CYS A 78 -3.31 13.04 9.23
C CYS A 78 -4.82 12.82 9.27
N SER A 79 -5.62 13.84 9.60
CA SER A 79 -7.08 13.75 9.61
C SER A 79 -7.62 13.51 8.20
N LYS A 80 -7.08 14.21 7.20
CA LYS A 80 -7.43 13.97 5.79
C LYS A 80 -6.94 12.62 5.29
N LEU A 81 -5.78 12.15 5.72
CA LEU A 81 -5.26 10.82 5.35
C LEU A 81 -6.18 9.71 5.88
N VAL A 82 -6.63 9.82 7.12
CA VAL A 82 -7.61 8.90 7.70
C VAL A 82 -8.94 8.96 6.95
N ALA A 83 -9.45 10.17 6.69
CA ALA A 83 -10.68 10.34 5.92
C ALA A 83 -10.58 9.75 4.51
N HIS A 84 -9.42 9.86 3.86
CA HIS A 84 -9.16 9.23 2.57
C HIS A 84 -9.24 7.70 2.66
N ALA A 85 -8.56 7.09 3.63
CA ALA A 85 -8.63 5.64 3.82
C ALA A 85 -10.06 5.14 4.07
N VAL A 86 -10.86 5.86 4.88
CA VAL A 86 -12.28 5.55 5.11
C VAL A 86 -13.09 5.68 3.82
N LYS A 87 -12.81 6.69 3.00
CA LYS A 87 -13.46 6.85 1.69
C LYS A 87 -13.16 5.66 0.77
N GLU A 88 -11.91 5.19 0.72
CA GLU A 88 -11.55 4.02 -0.09
C GLU A 88 -12.22 2.74 0.43
N MET A 89 -12.29 2.55 1.74
CA MET A 89 -13.05 1.44 2.34
C MET A 89 -14.54 1.50 1.95
N ASN A 90 -15.18 2.67 2.02
CA ASN A 90 -16.57 2.83 1.63
C ASN A 90 -16.83 2.58 0.15
N LYS A 91 -15.89 2.96 -0.74
CA LYS A 91 -15.99 2.63 -2.17
C LYS A 91 -15.93 1.13 -2.40
N TRP A 92 -15.04 0.44 -1.68
CA TRP A 92 -14.91 -1.01 -1.77
C TRP A 92 -16.20 -1.71 -1.30
N VAL A 93 -16.77 -1.30 -0.17
CA VAL A 93 -18.08 -1.79 0.31
C VAL A 93 -19.17 -1.55 -0.73
N ALA A 94 -19.22 -0.37 -1.34
CA ALA A 94 -20.24 -0.06 -2.35
C ALA A 94 -20.09 -0.85 -3.66
N SER A 95 -18.94 -1.46 -3.91
CA SER A 95 -18.71 -2.34 -5.07
C SER A 95 -19.05 -3.81 -4.79
N ASP A 96 -19.34 -4.16 -3.54
CA ASP A 96 -19.64 -5.52 -3.13
C ASP A 96 -21.12 -5.86 -3.42
N PRO A 97 -21.43 -7.04 -4.01
CA PRO A 97 -22.79 -7.40 -4.40
C PRO A 97 -23.70 -7.77 -3.22
N VAL A 98 -23.14 -8.10 -2.05
CA VAL A 98 -23.88 -8.62 -0.88
C VAL A 98 -23.82 -7.71 0.34
N LEU A 99 -22.91 -6.74 0.34
CA LEU A 99 -22.78 -5.74 1.41
C LEU A 99 -23.41 -4.40 1.00
N ARG A 100 -23.93 -3.69 2.01
CA ARG A 100 -24.39 -2.31 1.87
C ARG A 100 -24.05 -1.49 3.12
N GLY A 101 -24.21 -0.17 3.03
CA GLY A 101 -23.91 0.75 4.11
C GLY A 101 -22.51 1.36 4.01
N GLN A 102 -21.91 1.65 5.16
CA GLN A 102 -20.59 2.30 5.27
C GLN A 102 -19.73 1.61 6.32
N MET A 103 -18.43 1.83 6.27
CA MET A 103 -17.50 1.39 7.31
C MET A 103 -17.95 1.96 8.68
N GLY A 104 -18.22 1.07 9.63
CA GLY A 104 -18.78 1.40 10.95
C GLY A 104 -20.30 1.26 11.08
N ALA A 105 -21.01 1.07 9.96
CA ALA A 105 -22.45 0.80 9.87
C ALA A 105 -22.72 -0.10 8.65
N LEU A 106 -22.08 -1.28 8.63
CA LEU A 106 -22.26 -2.28 7.57
C LEU A 106 -23.55 -3.07 7.79
N GLU A 107 -24.27 -3.31 6.70
CA GLU A 107 -25.50 -4.08 6.67
C GLU A 107 -25.38 -5.19 5.61
N GLU A 108 -25.81 -6.40 5.95
CA GLU A 108 -25.95 -7.50 5.00
C GLU A 108 -27.23 -7.29 4.17
N ILE A 109 -27.15 -7.55 2.87
CA ILE A 109 -28.34 -7.66 2.01
C ILE A 109 -28.98 -9.02 2.29
N PRO A 110 -30.25 -9.11 2.76
CA PRO A 110 -30.93 -10.39 2.88
C PRO A 110 -31.02 -10.99 1.48
N GLU A 111 -30.52 -12.22 1.35
CA GLU A 111 -30.67 -13.03 0.14
C GLU A 111 -32.15 -13.11 -0.24
N SER A 112 -32.59 -12.35 -1.24
CA SER A 112 -33.72 -12.78 -2.05
C SER A 112 -33.15 -13.61 -3.19
N TYR A 113 -33.01 -14.91 -2.94
CA TYR A 113 -32.68 -15.91 -3.95
C TYR A 113 -33.92 -16.14 -4.81
N GLU A 114 -33.96 -15.59 -6.01
CA GLU A 114 -34.75 -16.16 -7.12
C GLU A 114 -33.77 -16.50 -8.25
N ASP A 115 -33.44 -17.78 -8.31
CA ASP A 115 -32.68 -18.44 -9.36
C ASP A 115 -33.62 -18.72 -10.54
N ASP A 116 -33.57 -17.84 -11.56
CA ASP A 116 -34.27 -17.99 -12.82
C ASP A 116 -33.33 -17.76 -14.02
N ALA A 117 -32.17 -18.43 -14.03
CA ALA A 117 -31.33 -18.50 -15.23
C ALA A 117 -31.23 -19.95 -15.74
N PRO A 118 -31.87 -20.31 -16.87
CA PRO A 118 -31.78 -21.64 -17.43
C PRO A 118 -30.42 -21.85 -18.10
N GLY A 119 -29.65 -22.83 -17.58
CA GLY A 119 -28.83 -23.77 -18.34
C GLY A 119 -27.72 -23.26 -19.28
N HIS A 120 -26.48 -23.64 -18.90
CA HIS A 120 -25.44 -24.23 -19.76
C HIS A 120 -24.50 -23.28 -20.56
N ASN A 121 -23.24 -23.20 -20.12
CA ASN A 121 -22.15 -23.93 -20.79
C ASN A 121 -20.89 -23.97 -19.92
N ASP A 122 -20.33 -25.17 -19.80
CA ASP A 122 -19.07 -25.47 -19.12
C ASP A 122 -17.93 -24.60 -19.67
N ILE A 123 -17.29 -23.81 -18.81
CA ILE A 123 -15.93 -23.33 -19.05
C ILE A 123 -15.02 -24.27 -18.28
N VAL A 124 -14.36 -25.16 -19.01
CA VAL A 124 -13.29 -26.02 -18.53
C VAL A 124 -12.16 -25.11 -18.03
N HIS A 125 -11.80 -25.21 -16.75
CA HIS A 125 -10.60 -24.58 -16.21
C HIS A 125 -9.37 -25.28 -16.80
N ASP A 126 -8.58 -24.55 -17.58
CA ASP A 126 -7.23 -24.95 -18.01
C ASP A 126 -6.23 -24.38 -17.01
N ASP A 127 -5.89 -25.17 -16.00
CA ASP A 127 -4.95 -24.83 -14.92
C ASP A 127 -3.47 -24.77 -15.39
N GLY A 128 -3.20 -24.79 -16.70
CA GLY A 128 -1.85 -24.87 -17.26
C GLY A 128 -1.13 -23.53 -17.45
N VAL A 129 -1.84 -22.40 -17.52
CA VAL A 129 -1.26 -21.12 -17.99
C VAL A 129 -0.66 -20.29 -16.85
N GLU A 130 -1.28 -20.25 -15.67
CA GLU A 130 -0.81 -19.40 -14.56
C GLU A 130 0.52 -19.87 -13.96
N ALA A 131 0.82 -21.18 -14.03
CA ALA A 131 2.08 -21.72 -13.52
C ALA A 131 3.29 -21.36 -14.40
N GLN A 132 3.10 -21.15 -15.71
CA GLN A 132 4.19 -20.76 -16.63
C GLN A 132 4.52 -19.27 -16.51
N GLU A 133 3.53 -18.39 -16.40
CA GLU A 133 3.78 -16.94 -16.23
C GLU A 133 4.54 -16.62 -14.94
N GLN A 134 4.26 -17.35 -13.84
CA GLN A 134 4.97 -17.15 -12.57
C GLN A 134 6.43 -17.64 -12.60
N LEU A 135 6.73 -18.69 -13.39
CA LEU A 135 8.08 -19.20 -13.58
C LEU A 135 8.91 -18.29 -14.50
N GLU A 136 8.32 -17.74 -15.57
CA GLU A 136 9.00 -16.81 -16.48
C GLU A 136 9.36 -15.49 -15.79
N LEU A 137 8.45 -14.91 -14.98
CA LEU A 137 8.76 -13.70 -14.19
C LEU A 137 9.89 -13.94 -13.16
N SER A 138 9.98 -15.14 -12.60
CA SER A 138 11.03 -15.49 -11.63
C SER A 138 12.40 -15.69 -12.30
N ALA A 139 12.41 -16.18 -13.54
CA ALA A 139 13.62 -16.37 -14.33
C ALA A 139 14.18 -15.03 -14.82
N GLU A 140 13.34 -14.13 -15.35
CA GLU A 140 13.76 -12.77 -15.74
C GLU A 140 14.30 -11.96 -14.56
N PHE A 141 13.71 -12.11 -13.37
CA PHE A 141 14.19 -11.46 -12.16
C PHE A 141 15.55 -11.99 -11.69
N MET A 142 15.84 -13.28 -11.92
CA MET A 142 17.11 -13.91 -11.54
C MET A 142 18.24 -13.61 -12.54
N GLU A 143 17.91 -13.45 -13.84
CA GLU A 143 18.87 -13.09 -14.88
C GLU A 143 19.38 -11.63 -14.71
N CYS A 144 18.56 -10.74 -14.17
CA CYS A 144 18.94 -9.34 -13.90
C CYS A 144 19.85 -9.13 -12.67
N MET A 145 20.12 -10.18 -11.89
CA MET A 145 20.93 -10.12 -10.66
C MET A 145 22.35 -10.71 -10.85
N GLY A 146 22.72 -11.07 -12.09
CA GLY A 146 23.88 -11.90 -12.40
C GLY A 146 25.19 -11.19 -12.76
N ASP A 147 25.32 -9.87 -12.64
CA ASP A 147 26.53 -9.13 -13.05
C ASP A 147 27.04 -8.17 -11.96
N GLU A 148 27.43 -8.69 -10.79
CA GLU A 148 28.42 -8.01 -9.95
C GLU A 148 29.44 -9.04 -9.43
N ASP A 149 30.72 -8.73 -9.66
CA ASP A 149 31.95 -9.28 -9.09
C ASP A 149 32.68 -10.41 -9.84
N ALA A 150 33.46 -10.02 -10.87
CA ALA A 150 34.71 -10.70 -11.21
C ALA A 150 35.74 -9.70 -11.77
N ASP A 151 36.37 -8.91 -10.91
CA ASP A 151 37.70 -8.34 -11.16
C ASP A 151 38.51 -8.40 -9.86
N GLY A 152 39.06 -9.59 -9.62
CA GLY A 152 40.13 -9.83 -8.66
C GLY A 152 41.49 -9.66 -9.35
N ASP A 153 42.36 -8.93 -8.68
CA ASP A 153 43.72 -8.54 -9.04
C ASP A 153 44.58 -9.61 -9.75
N ALA A 154 45.37 -9.18 -10.74
CA ALA A 154 46.63 -9.81 -11.11
C ALA A 154 47.68 -8.76 -11.55
N GLU A 155 48.83 -8.84 -10.90
CA GLU A 155 50.04 -7.99 -10.95
C GLU A 155 50.61 -7.75 -12.36
N VAL A 156 51.17 -6.55 -12.61
CA VAL A 156 52.62 -6.24 -12.84
C VAL A 156 52.88 -4.76 -12.55
#